data_AF-A0A7V8IYE7-F1
#
_entry.id   AF-A0A7V8IYE7-F1
#
_cell.length_a   1.000
_cell.length_b   1.000
_cell.length_c   1.000
_cell.angle_alpha   90.00
_cell.angle_beta   90.00
_cell.angle_gamma   90.00
#
_symmetry.space_group_name_H-M   'P 1'
#
loop_
_entity.id
_entity.type
_entity.pdbx_description
1 polymer ?
#
loop_
_entity_poly.entity_id
_entity_poly.type
_entity_poly.pdbx_seq_one_letter_code
_entity_poly.pdbx_strand_id
1 'polypeptide(L)'
;MNETFGSTCHGAGRTASRGEMNRRMAGHDLDAELRAMGVTVRGKTRSSLAEEMPSAYKDAGVVTEVMERAGISKRIAKFVPFAVIKG
;
A
#
# COMPACT_ATOMS: atom_id res chain seq x y z
N MET A 1 18.46 -17.18 -7.49
CA MET A 1 19.48 -16.62 -8.41
C MET A 1 19.16 -16.91 -9.86
N ASN A 2 18.69 -18.11 -10.20
CA ASN A 2 18.62 -18.60 -11.58
C ASN A 2 17.63 -17.84 -12.49
N GLU A 3 16.56 -17.26 -11.94
CA GLU A 3 15.52 -16.59 -12.75
C GLU A 3 15.65 -15.07 -12.77
N THR A 4 15.89 -14.44 -11.62
CA THR A 4 15.78 -12.99 -11.44
C THR A 4 17.08 -12.32 -10.99
N PHE A 5 18.23 -12.97 -11.20
CA PHE A 5 19.54 -12.49 -10.73
C PHE A 5 19.57 -12.15 -9.24
N GLY A 6 18.77 -12.85 -8.43
CA GLY A 6 18.66 -12.59 -6.98
C GLY A 6 17.78 -11.40 -6.61
N SER A 7 16.85 -10.98 -7.47
CA SER A 7 15.93 -9.86 -7.24
C SER A 7 14.49 -10.31 -6.96
N THR A 8 13.69 -9.42 -6.35
CA THR A 8 12.26 -9.65 -6.06
C THR A 8 11.46 -8.34 -6.12
N CYS A 9 10.14 -8.41 -5.88
CA CYS A 9 9.26 -7.25 -5.84
C CYS A 9 9.54 -6.35 -4.62
N HIS A 10 9.34 -5.04 -4.76
CA HIS A 10 9.56 -4.07 -3.68
C HIS A 10 8.28 -3.67 -2.92
N GLY A 11 7.10 -4.09 -3.40
CA GLY A 11 5.81 -3.70 -2.82
C GLY A 11 4.65 -3.87 -3.80
N ALA A 12 3.49 -3.32 -3.44
CA ALA A 12 2.24 -3.48 -4.20
C ALA A 12 2.27 -2.88 -5.61
N GLY A 13 2.90 -1.72 -5.78
CA GLY A 13 2.78 -0.92 -7.00
C GLY A 13 1.41 -0.24 -7.14
N ARG A 14 1.40 0.96 -7.74
CA ARG A 14 0.19 1.78 -7.88
C ARG A 14 -0.73 1.25 -8.98
N THR A 15 -2.02 1.44 -8.78
CA THR A 15 -3.08 1.21 -9.77
C THR A 15 -3.72 2.52 -10.25
N ALA A 16 -3.55 3.61 -9.49
CA ALA A 16 -4.09 4.92 -9.80
C ALA A 16 -3.03 6.03 -9.70
N SER A 17 -3.18 7.08 -10.52
CA SER A 17 -2.32 8.25 -10.45
C SER A 17 -2.57 9.05 -9.17
N ARG A 18 -1.60 9.85 -8.73
CA ARG A 18 -1.74 10.73 -7.54
C ARG A 18 -2.88 11.74 -7.71
N GLY A 19 -2.93 12.40 -8.87
CA GLY A 19 -3.99 13.37 -9.18
C GLY A 19 -5.39 12.74 -9.23
N GLU A 20 -5.48 11.50 -9.73
CA GLU A 20 -6.74 10.75 -9.69
C GLU A 20 -7.17 10.45 -8.25
N MET A 21 -6.24 10.01 -7.39
CA MET A 21 -6.56 9.76 -5.98
C MET A 21 -6.98 11.02 -5.24
N ASN A 22 -6.32 12.14 -5.48
CA ASN A 22 -6.72 13.44 -4.92
C ASN A 22 -8.15 13.84 -5.33
N ARG A 23 -8.56 13.55 -6.57
CA ARG A 23 -9.95 13.79 -7.03
C ARG A 23 -10.94 12.81 -6.41
N ARG A 24 -10.62 11.51 -6.39
CA ARG A 24 -11.49 10.46 -5.82
C ARG A 24 -11.75 10.69 -4.33
N MET A 25 -10.75 11.20 -3.62
CA MET A 25 -10.84 11.41 -2.17
C MET A 25 -11.30 12.82 -1.79
N ALA A 26 -11.65 13.66 -2.76
CA ALA A 26 -12.28 14.95 -2.49
C ALA A 26 -13.64 14.72 -1.83
N GLY A 27 -13.83 15.26 -0.63
CA GLY A 27 -15.07 15.08 0.15
C GLY A 27 -15.13 13.78 0.96
N HIS A 28 -14.11 12.91 0.91
CA HIS A 28 -14.02 11.74 1.77
C HIS A 28 -13.42 12.06 3.14
N ASP A 29 -13.89 11.37 4.17
CA ASP A 29 -13.28 11.38 5.50
C ASP A 29 -12.28 10.23 5.63
N LEU A 30 -11.09 10.44 5.06
CA LEU A 30 -9.99 9.47 5.08
C LEU A 30 -9.61 9.01 6.49
N ASP A 31 -9.68 9.92 7.46
CA ASP A 31 -9.33 9.60 8.84
C ASP A 31 -10.36 8.66 9.46
N ALA A 32 -11.65 8.80 9.12
CA ALA A 32 -12.70 7.90 9.56
C ALA A 32 -12.58 6.52 8.89
N GLU A 33 -12.31 6.48 7.58
CA GLU A 33 -12.10 5.22 6.83
C GLU A 33 -10.92 4.42 7.41
N LEU A 34 -9.77 5.06 7.65
CA LEU A 34 -8.59 4.40 8.20
C LEU A 34 -8.78 4.01 9.67
N ARG A 35 -9.47 4.84 10.46
CA ARG A 35 -9.83 4.47 11.84
C ARG A 35 -10.76 3.28 11.90
N ALA A 36 -11.70 3.14 10.96
CA ALA A 36 -12.56 1.96 10.84
C ALA A 36 -11.75 0.69 10.53
N MET A 37 -10.58 0.82 9.88
CA MET A 37 -9.63 -0.27 9.67
C MET A 37 -8.68 -0.49 10.86
N GLY A 38 -8.83 0.26 11.97
CA GLY A 38 -7.95 0.18 13.13
C GLY A 38 -6.60 0.90 12.96
N VAL A 39 -6.48 1.78 11.95
CA VAL A 39 -5.23 2.49 11.63
C VAL A 39 -5.36 3.97 11.97
N THR A 40 -4.52 4.45 12.87
CA THR A 40 -4.44 5.88 13.21
C THR A 40 -3.44 6.58 12.29
N VAL A 41 -3.86 7.65 11.61
CA VAL A 41 -2.97 8.36 10.67
C VAL A 41 -2.70 9.81 11.03
N ARG A 42 -1.50 10.26 10.67
CA ARG A 42 -1.07 11.66 10.70
C ARG A 42 -0.32 11.97 9.41
N GLY A 43 -0.82 12.93 8.65
CA GLY A 43 -0.19 13.38 7.40
C GLY A 43 0.14 14.86 7.44
N LYS A 44 1.16 15.28 6.67
CA LYS A 44 1.47 16.71 6.48
C LYS A 44 0.29 17.46 5.84
N THR A 45 -0.39 16.85 4.89
CA THR A 45 -1.58 17.41 4.23
C THR A 45 -2.61 16.31 3.99
N ARG A 46 -3.89 16.69 3.79
CA ARG A 46 -4.92 15.72 3.38
C ARG A 46 -4.60 15.11 2.00
N SER A 47 -4.03 15.90 1.09
CA SER A 47 -3.65 15.43 -0.24
C SER A 47 -2.56 14.37 -0.18
N SER A 48 -1.53 14.54 0.65
CA SER A 48 -0.47 13.53 0.78
C SER A 48 -0.95 12.20 1.38
N LEU A 49 -2.03 12.22 2.18
CA LEU A 49 -2.71 11.01 2.63
C LEU A 49 -3.58 10.40 1.52
N ALA A 50 -4.36 11.23 0.81
CA ALA A 50 -5.21 10.80 -0.29
C ALA A 50 -4.43 10.05 -1.38
N GLU A 51 -3.25 10.56 -1.73
CA GLU A 51 -2.35 9.95 -2.72
C GLU A 51 -1.92 8.52 -2.35
N GLU A 52 -1.96 8.18 -1.07
CA GLU A 52 -1.35 6.99 -0.48
C GLU A 52 -2.37 6.05 0.15
N MET A 53 -3.66 6.30 -0.09
CA MET A 53 -4.73 5.43 0.37
C MET A 53 -4.55 4.00 -0.15
N PRO A 54 -4.98 2.97 0.60
CA PRO A 54 -4.86 1.58 0.17
C PRO A 54 -5.42 1.31 -1.24
N SER A 55 -6.50 1.99 -1.61
CA SER A 55 -7.13 1.89 -2.94
C SER A 55 -6.29 2.46 -4.10
N ALA A 56 -5.21 3.17 -3.83
CA ALA A 56 -4.25 3.63 -4.83
C ALA A 56 -3.27 2.53 -5.30
N TYR A 57 -3.24 1.40 -4.59
CA TYR A 57 -2.26 0.33 -4.75
C TYR A 57 -2.93 -1.02 -5.07
N LYS A 58 -2.13 -1.95 -5.59
CA LYS A 58 -2.53 -3.37 -5.61
C LYS A 58 -2.56 -3.93 -4.18
N ASP A 59 -3.15 -5.10 -4.02
CA ASP A 59 -2.98 -5.87 -2.78
C ASP A 59 -1.54 -6.42 -2.70
N ALA A 60 -0.77 -5.98 -1.70
CA ALA A 60 0.59 -6.46 -1.45
C ALA A 60 0.65 -7.96 -1.12
N GLY A 61 -0.40 -8.50 -0.50
CA GLY A 61 -0.57 -9.93 -0.25
C GLY A 61 -0.64 -10.74 -1.53
N VAL A 62 -1.35 -10.24 -2.54
CA VAL A 62 -1.41 -10.88 -3.87
C VAL A 62 -0.05 -10.84 -4.56
N VAL A 63 0.64 -9.70 -4.52
CA VAL A 63 1.98 -9.58 -5.12
C VAL A 63 2.97 -10.55 -4.47
N THR A 64 3.01 -10.61 -3.13
CA THR A 64 3.89 -11.53 -2.40
C THR A 64 3.53 -13.00 -2.62
N GLU A 65 2.25 -13.32 -2.77
CA GLU A 65 1.80 -14.67 -3.09
C GLU A 65 2.29 -15.15 -4.46
N VAL A 66 2.25 -14.29 -5.48
CA VAL A 66 2.79 -14.62 -6.80
C VAL A 66 4.28 -14.89 -6.73
N MET A 67 5.04 -14.08 -5.99
CA MET A 67 6.49 -14.26 -5.86
C MET A 67 6.87 -15.56 -5.13
N GLU A 68 6.06 -15.98 -4.15
CA GLU A 68 6.26 -17.25 -3.46
C GLU A 68 5.90 -18.44 -4.32
N ARG A 69 4.76 -18.40 -5.03
CA ARG A 69 4.35 -19.45 -5.97
C ARG A 69 5.35 -19.61 -7.12
N ALA A 70 6.00 -18.52 -7.54
CA ALA A 70 7.08 -18.54 -8.53
C ALA A 70 8.43 -19.06 -7.96
N GLY A 71 8.53 -19.33 -6.65
CA GLY A 71 9.79 -19.79 -6.03
C GLY A 71 10.87 -18.71 -5.92
N ILE A 72 10.53 -17.43 -6.16
CA ILE A 72 11.48 -16.31 -6.15
C ILE A 72 11.69 -15.78 -4.72
N SER A 73 10.64 -15.78 -3.88
CA SER A 73 10.73 -15.28 -2.50
C SER A 73 9.91 -16.12 -1.53
N LYS A 74 10.49 -16.44 -0.38
CA LYS A 74 9.79 -17.18 0.68
C LYS A 74 9.09 -16.21 1.63
N ARG A 75 7.81 -16.42 1.95
CA ARG A 75 7.14 -15.61 2.99
C ARG A 75 7.67 -15.99 4.37
N ILE A 76 7.91 -14.97 5.19
CA ILE A 76 8.48 -15.12 6.55
C ILE A 76 7.51 -14.59 7.60
N ALA A 77 7.04 -13.36 7.42
CA ALA A 77 6.09 -12.72 8.33
C ALA A 77 5.22 -11.72 7.56
N LYS A 78 4.03 -11.41 8.11
CA LYS A 78 3.16 -10.34 7.65
C LYS A 78 2.98 -9.35 8.79
N PHE A 79 3.16 -8.07 8.48
CA PHE A 79 2.93 -6.97 9.41
C PHE A 79 1.62 -6.27 9.04
N VAL A 80 0.86 -5.87 10.06
CA VAL A 80 -0.38 -5.10 9.92
C VAL A 80 -0.18 -3.78 10.68
N PRO A 81 -0.36 -2.61 10.02
CA PRO A 81 -0.14 -1.34 10.67
C PRO A 81 -1.27 -1.03 11.66
N PHE A 82 -0.93 -0.38 12.77
CA PHE A 82 -1.89 0.26 13.67
C PHE A 82 -1.77 1.80 13.65
N ALA A 83 -0.63 2.32 13.19
CA ALA A 83 -0.42 3.76 13.01
C ALA A 83 0.47 4.07 11.80
N VAL A 84 0.22 5.21 11.13
CA VAL A 84 1.01 5.71 10.00
C VAL A 84 1.26 7.22 10.14
N ILE A 85 2.52 7.63 10.00
CA ILE A 85 2.92 9.05 9.94
C ILE A 85 3.50 9.32 8.55
N LYS A 86 2.91 10.26 7.80
CA LYS A 86 3.25 10.56 6.40
C LYS A 86 3.67 12.03 6.21
N GLY A 87 4.87 12.23 5.68
CA GLY A 87 5.41 13.53 5.28
C GLY A 87 4.94 13.99 3.90
#